data_AF-A0A7K1KFX4-F1
#
_entry.id   AF-A0A7K1KFX4-F1
#
_cell.length_a   1.000
_cell.length_b   1.000
_cell.length_c   1.000
_cell.angle_alpha   90.00
_cell.angle_beta   90.00
_cell.angle_gamma   90.00
#
_symmetry.space_group_name_H-M   'P 1'
#
loop_
_entity.id
_entity.type
_entity.pdbx_description
1 polymer ?
#
loop_
_entity_poly.entity_id
_entity_poly.type
_entity_poly.pdbx_seq_one_letter_code
_entity_poly.pdbx_strand_id
1 'polypeptide(L)' 'MPHVAVRISTLEQRVSTLLRTAEVSHQTGIPVATLRWWRHRGEGPPSFKLGKKTVVYPADKLAVWIATHEATTTKGDQL' A
#
# COMPACT_ATOMS: atom_id res chain seq x y z
N MET A 1 -31.41 -24.45 20.13
CA MET A 1 -31.19 -23.77 18.85
C MET A 1 -30.26 -22.57 19.09
N PRO A 2 -28.93 -22.70 18.98
CA PRO A 2 -28.01 -21.59 19.19
C PRO A 2 -27.93 -20.69 17.96
N HIS A 3 -28.11 -19.37 18.16
CA HIS A 3 -27.98 -18.35 17.12
C HIS A 3 -26.49 -17.99 16.94
N VAL A 4 -26.00 -18.28 15.75
CA VAL A 4 -24.81 -17.77 15.03
C VAL A 4 -24.01 -16.68 15.77
N ALA A 5 -22.80 -17.03 16.18
CA ALA A 5 -21.76 -16.09 16.58
C ALA A 5 -21.37 -15.20 15.38
N VAL A 6 -21.76 -13.92 15.43
CA VAL A 6 -21.25 -12.91 14.49
C VAL A 6 -19.75 -12.73 14.76
N ARG A 7 -18.98 -12.92 13.69
CA ARG A 7 -17.52 -13.05 13.65
C ARG A 7 -16.80 -11.92 14.38
N ILE A 8 -16.02 -12.31 15.39
CA ILE A 8 -14.91 -11.54 15.94
C ILE A 8 -13.89 -11.33 14.81
N SER A 9 -13.64 -10.10 14.33
CA SER A 9 -12.36 -9.76 13.65
C SER A 9 -11.99 -8.26 13.61
N THR A 10 -12.58 -7.36 14.41
CA THR A 10 -12.22 -5.92 14.34
C THR A 10 -10.99 -5.55 15.20
N LEU A 11 -10.33 -6.50 15.85
CA LEU A 11 -9.22 -6.23 16.79
C LEU A 11 -7.85 -6.76 16.37
N GLU A 12 -7.66 -7.12 15.10
CA GLU A 12 -6.35 -7.50 14.56
C GLU A 12 -5.70 -6.40 13.69
N GLN A 13 -6.25 -5.19 13.66
CA GLN A 13 -5.53 -4.02 13.15
C GLN A 13 -4.61 -3.46 14.24
N ARG A 14 -3.63 -4.26 14.66
CA ARG A 14 -2.57 -3.81 15.56
C ARG A 14 -1.25 -4.09 14.84
N VAL A 15 -0.56 -3.01 14.49
CA VAL A 15 0.72 -2.93 13.77
C VAL A 15 0.65 -3.24 12.26
N SER A 16 0.36 -2.22 11.45
CA SER A 16 0.60 -2.26 10.00
C SER A 16 2.10 -2.46 9.74
N THR A 17 2.47 -3.52 9.04
CA THR A 17 3.87 -3.76 8.65
C THR A 17 4.41 -2.58 7.85
N LEU A 18 5.52 -2.00 8.30
CA LEU A 18 6.19 -0.88 7.62
C LEU A 18 7.20 -1.43 6.63
N LEU A 19 6.89 -1.27 5.34
CA LEU A 19 7.72 -1.73 4.25
C LEU A 19 8.74 -0.66 3.84
N ARG A 20 9.95 -1.07 3.50
CA ARG A 20 10.95 -0.17 2.89
C ARG A 20 10.71 -0.04 1.40
N THR A 21 11.35 0.97 0.78
CA THR A 21 11.19 1.20 -0.67
C THR A 21 11.59 0.00 -1.52
N ALA A 22 12.63 -0.75 -1.13
CA ALA A 22 13.03 -1.98 -1.82
C ALA A 22 11.97 -3.09 -1.70
N GLU A 23 11.36 -3.23 -0.53
CA GLU A 23 10.31 -4.22 -0.29
C GLU A 23 9.04 -3.90 -1.10
N VAL A 24 8.62 -2.63 -1.10
CA VAL A 24 7.51 -2.16 -1.95
C VAL A 24 7.82 -2.39 -3.42
N SER A 25 9.06 -2.15 -3.85
CA SER A 25 9.49 -2.42 -5.23
C SER A 25 9.38 -3.90 -5.59
N HIS A 26 9.79 -4.79 -4.69
CA HIS A 26 9.67 -6.24 -4.87
C HIS A 26 8.21 -6.69 -4.93
N GLN A 27 7.34 -6.17 -4.05
CA GLN A 27 5.93 -6.55 -4.00
C GLN A 27 5.10 -6.03 -5.18
N THR A 28 5.34 -4.78 -5.59
CA THR A 28 4.56 -4.13 -6.65
C THR A 28 5.15 -4.30 -8.04
N GLY A 29 6.39 -4.77 -8.15
CA GLY A 29 7.16 -4.79 -9.39
C GLY A 29 7.64 -3.40 -9.86
N ILE A 30 7.26 -2.32 -9.17
CA ILE A 30 7.62 -0.95 -9.55
C ILE A 30 9.08 -0.70 -9.18
N PRO A 31 9.95 -0.24 -10.09
CA PRO A 31 11.35 0.00 -9.76
C PRO A 31 11.55 1.02 -8.62
N VAL A 32 12.53 0.77 -7.75
CA VAL A 32 12.89 1.70 -6.64
C VAL A 32 13.16 3.12 -7.13
N ALA A 33 13.76 3.27 -8.31
CA ALA A 33 14.02 4.57 -8.93
C ALA A 33 12.71 5.32 -9.22
N THR A 34 11.70 4.63 -9.75
CA THR A 34 10.36 5.17 -10.01
C THR A 34 9.67 5.57 -8.70
N LEU A 35 9.71 4.71 -7.67
CA LEU A 35 9.15 5.04 -6.36
C LEU A 35 9.81 6.27 -5.71
N ARG A 36 11.13 6.43 -5.89
CA ARG A 36 11.87 7.61 -5.44
C ARG A 36 11.47 8.86 -6.22
N TRP A 37 11.32 8.74 -7.53
CA TRP A 37 10.91 9.84 -8.40
C TRP A 37 9.49 10.31 -8.08
N TRP A 38 8.54 9.39 -7.93
CA TRP A 38 7.17 9.70 -7.48
C TRP A 38 7.14 10.41 -6.13
N ARG A 39 7.95 9.97 -5.16
CA ARG A 39 8.06 10.64 -3.86
C ARG A 39 8.51 12.10 -3.99
N HIS A 40 9.43 12.40 -4.90
CA HIS A 40 9.86 13.77 -5.15
C HIS A 40 8.74 14.61 -5.80
N ARG A 41 7.90 13.99 -6.63
CA ARG A 41 6.74 14.63 -7.26
C ARG A 41 5.50 14.73 -6.36
N GLY A 42 5.51 14.07 -5.20
CA GLY A 42 4.32 13.95 -4.36
C GLY A 42 3.25 13.00 -4.92
N GLU A 43 3.64 12.14 -5.86
CA GLU A 43 2.80 11.12 -6.48
C GLU A 43 3.10 9.72 -5.88
N GLY A 44 2.25 8.74 -6.21
CA GLY A 44 2.48 7.34 -5.87
C GLY A 44 1.94 6.91 -4.51
N PRO A 45 2.39 5.75 -3.99
CA PRO A 45 1.83 5.17 -2.79
C PRO A 45 2.15 6.00 -1.54
N PRO A 46 1.21 6.07 -0.57
CA PRO A 46 1.37 6.85 0.64
C PRO A 46 2.60 6.39 1.41
N SER A 47 3.55 7.32 1.58
CA SER A 47 4.82 7.08 2.26
C SER A 47 5.07 8.16 3.29
N PHE A 48 5.79 7.81 4.35
CA PHE A 48 6.20 8.79 5.37
C PHE A 48 7.61 8.51 5.86
N LYS A 49 8.25 9.56 6.41
CA LYS A 49 9.60 9.47 6.95
C LYS A 49 9.55 8.92 8.38
N LEU A 50 10.19 7.78 8.61
CA LEU A 50 10.44 7.23 9.94
C LEU A 50 11.89 7.57 10.37
N GLY A 51 12.15 8.87 10.51
CA GLY A 51 13.47 9.42 10.86
C GLY A 51 14.17 10.19 9.73
N LYS A 52 15.44 10.55 9.96
CA LYS A 52 16.18 11.52 9.11
C LYS A 52 16.46 11.02 7.69
N LYS A 53 16.61 9.71 7.49
CA LYS A 53 16.94 9.09 6.19
C LYS A 53 16.06 7.90 5.81
N THR A 54 15.13 7.48 6.68
CA THR A 54 14.35 6.26 6.47
C THR A 54 12.95 6.63 6.01
N VAL A 55 12.54 6.12 4.84
CA VAL A 55 11.18 6.24 4.35
C VAL A 55 10.53 4.88 4.33
N VAL A 56 9.31 4.83 4.85
CA VAL A 56 8.51 3.62 5.01
C VAL A 56 7.14 3.78 4.38
N TYR A 57 6.55 2.65 4.06
CA TYR A 57 5.23 2.50 3.47
C TYR A 57 4.42 1.56 4.35
N PRO A 58 3.32 2.02 4.97
CA PRO A 58 2.39 1.10 5.63
C PRO A 58 1.82 0.12 4.61
N ALA A 59 1.92 -1.19 4.88
CA ALA A 59 1.38 -2.24 4.02
C ALA A 59 -0.12 -2.02 3.75
N ASP A 60 -0.91 -1.70 4.78
CA ASP A 60 -2.36 -1.48 4.64
C ASP A 60 -2.68 -0.32 3.69
N LYS A 61 -1.96 0.80 3.82
CA LYS A 61 -2.16 1.96 2.94
C LYS A 61 -1.67 1.71 1.52
N LEU A 62 -0.60 0.92 1.36
CA LEU A 62 -0.13 0.49 0.06
C LEU A 62 -1.19 -0.38 -0.64
N ALA A 63 -1.80 -1.33 0.06
CA ALA A 63 -2.86 -2.17 -0.48
C ALA A 63 -4.09 -1.36 -0.91
N VAL A 64 -4.53 -0.41 -0.09
CA VAL A 64 -5.64 0.50 -0.45
C VAL A 64 -5.30 1.35 -1.68
N TRP A 65 -4.06 1.82 -1.78
CA TRP A 65 -3.59 2.57 -2.95
C TRP A 65 -3.64 1.71 -4.22
N ILE A 66 -3.14 0.47 -4.15
CA ILE A 66 -3.20 -0.48 -5.27
C ILE A 66 -4.65 -0.71 -5.70
N ALA A 67 -5.56 -0.99 -4.75
CA ALA A 67 -6.98 -1.20 -5.04
C ALA A 67 -7.64 0.03 -5.69
N THR A 68 -7.23 1.24 -5.30
CA THR A 68 -7.70 2.49 -5.91
C THR A 68 -7.22 2.62 -7.36
N HIS A 69 -5.97 2.22 -7.64
CA HIS A 69 -5.40 2.22 -8.99
C HIS A 69 -5.98 1.14 -9.88
N GLU A 70 -6.30 -0.05 -9.35
CA GLU A 70 -7.04 -1.09 -10.08
C GLU A 70 -8.40 -0.57 -10.54
N ALA A 71 -9.15 0.09 -9.66
CA ALA A 71 -10.43 0.71 -10.01
C ALA A 71 -10.28 1.81 -11.09
N THR A 72 -9.18 2.57 -11.04
CA THR A 72 -8.88 3.65 -12.00
C THR A 72 -8.35 3.12 -13.34
N THR A 73 -7.66 1.97 -13.33
CA THR A 73 -7.03 1.34 -14.51
C THR A 73 -7.98 0.39 -15.24
N THR A 74 -9.30 0.49 -15.02
CA THR A 74 -10.34 -0.15 -15.86
C THR A 74 -10.44 0.53 -17.25
N LYS A 75 -9.32 0.81 -17.90
CA LYS A 75 -9.23 1.20 -19.31
C LYS A 75 -7.99 0.58 -19.94
N GLY A 76 -8.00 -0.74 -20.00
CA GLY A 76 -7.22 -1.54 -20.94
C GLY A 76 -8.07 -2.07 -22.10
N ASP A 77 -9.06 -1.31 -22.57
CA ASP A 77 -9.83 -1.67 -23.77
C ASP A 77 -10.34 -0.42 -24.49
N GLN A 78 -9.45 0.34 -25.14
CA GLN A 78 -9.74 1.13 -26.35
C GLN A 78 -8.41 1.43 -27.05
N LEU A 79 -7.84 0.43 -27.73
CA LEU A 79 -6.95 0.63 -28.88
C LEU A 79 -7.34 -0.36 -29.98
#